data_AF-A0A4Q3TPA6-F1
#
_entry.id   AF-A0A4Q3TPA6-F1
#
_cell.length_a   1.000
_cell.length_b   1.000
_cell.length_c   1.000
_cell.angle_alpha   90.00
_cell.angle_beta   90.00
_cell.angle_gamma   90.00
#
_symmetry.space_group_name_H-M   'P 1'
#
loop_
_entity.id
_entity.type
_entity.pdbx_description
1 polymer ?
#
loop_
_entity_poly.entity_id
_entity_poly.type
_entity_poly.pdbx_seq_one_letter_code
_entity_poly.pdbx_strand_id
1 'polypeptide(L)'
;IWVSPRTGRAVSREAGAPYADKLLTLPPFLLGAQAGLGAGDVRAGLDLTGHFLEQFVFHPQNRPIPQARVWMIDKLGEAGRL
;
A
#
# COMPACT_ATOMS: atom_id res chain seq x y z
N ILE A 1 3.58 -11.12 6.58
CA ILE A 1 4.36 -9.96 7.03
C ILE A 1 3.44 -8.76 6.97
N TRP A 2 3.50 -7.92 7.97
CA TRP A 2 2.66 -6.74 8.11
C TRP A 2 3.50 -5.47 7.98
N VAL A 3 2.86 -4.32 7.80
CA VAL A 3 3.49 -3.00 7.82
C VAL A 3 2.80 -2.13 8.86
N SER A 4 3.60 -1.51 9.73
CA SER A 4 3.08 -0.52 10.69
C SER A 4 2.66 0.76 9.96
N PRO A 5 1.40 1.23 10.07
CA PRO A 5 0.98 2.49 9.45
C PRO A 5 1.67 3.71 10.06
N ARG A 6 2.16 3.58 11.31
CA ARG A 6 2.86 4.66 12.02
C ARG A 6 4.30 4.85 11.53
N THR A 7 5.00 3.79 11.19
CA THR A 7 6.46 3.86 10.92
C THR A 7 6.86 3.36 9.53
N GLY A 8 5.96 2.72 8.79
CA GLY A 8 6.27 2.07 7.51
C GLY A 8 7.16 0.83 7.64
N ARG A 9 7.47 0.38 8.86
CA ARG A 9 8.36 -0.75 9.08
C ARG A 9 7.61 -2.07 8.98
N ALA A 10 8.30 -3.07 8.43
CA ALA A 10 7.81 -4.44 8.39
C ALA A 10 7.75 -5.06 9.79
N VAL A 11 6.70 -5.83 10.04
CA VAL A 11 6.46 -6.59 11.28
C VAL A 11 6.25 -8.06 10.90
N SER A 12 6.87 -8.98 11.65
CA SER A 12 6.69 -10.42 11.42
C SER A 12 5.22 -10.83 11.59
N ARG A 13 4.85 -11.99 11.03
CA ARG A 13 3.45 -12.44 11.07
C ARG A 13 2.98 -12.66 12.49
N GLU A 14 3.83 -13.29 13.31
CA GLU A 14 3.57 -13.68 14.69
C GLU A 14 3.46 -12.45 15.60
N ALA A 15 4.42 -11.51 15.48
CA ALA A 15 4.44 -10.29 16.30
C ALA A 15 3.29 -9.33 15.92
N GLY A 16 2.86 -9.35 14.65
CA GLY A 16 1.75 -8.52 14.18
C GLY A 16 0.37 -9.13 14.40
N ALA A 17 0.25 -10.43 14.68
CA ALA A 17 -1.04 -11.10 14.84
C ALA A 17 -1.96 -10.46 15.89
N PRO A 18 -1.47 -10.00 17.07
CA PRO A 18 -2.31 -9.31 18.06
C PRO A 18 -2.81 -7.93 17.61
N TYR A 19 -2.24 -7.36 16.55
CA TYR A 19 -2.52 -6.02 16.04
C TYR A 19 -2.98 -6.05 14.58
N ALA A 20 -3.42 -7.20 14.08
CA ALA A 20 -3.69 -7.40 12.65
C ALA A 20 -4.77 -6.44 12.11
N ASP A 21 -5.71 -6.02 12.95
CA ASP A 21 -6.75 -5.02 12.66
C ASP A 21 -6.19 -3.59 12.46
N LYS A 22 -4.99 -3.32 12.96
CA LYS A 22 -4.33 -2.00 12.91
C LYS A 22 -3.14 -1.96 11.96
N LEU A 23 -2.76 -3.09 11.38
CA LEU A 23 -1.60 -3.19 10.51
C LEU A 23 -2.03 -3.27 9.05
N LEU A 24 -1.17 -2.77 8.17
CA LEU A 24 -1.35 -2.90 6.73
C LEU A 24 -0.74 -4.21 6.25
N THR A 25 -1.36 -4.84 5.26
CA THR A 25 -0.78 -6.04 4.63
C THR A 25 0.37 -5.62 3.71
N LEU A 26 1.48 -6.38 3.72
CA LEU A 26 2.56 -6.20 2.74
C LEU A 26 2.34 -7.16 1.56
N PRO A 27 2.00 -6.65 0.36
CA PRO A 27 1.90 -7.48 -0.85
C PRO A 27 3.21 -8.21 -1.14
N PRO A 28 3.19 -9.55 -1.37
CA PRO A 28 4.40 -10.34 -1.55
C PRO A 28 5.31 -9.87 -2.70
N PHE A 29 4.73 -9.38 -3.81
CA PHE A 29 5.50 -8.91 -4.97
C PHE A 29 6.44 -7.73 -4.65
N LEU A 30 6.17 -6.97 -3.59
CA LEU A 30 7.05 -5.89 -3.13
C LEU A 30 8.31 -6.41 -2.40
N LEU A 31 8.33 -7.67 -1.97
CA LEU A 31 9.50 -8.29 -1.35
C LEU A 31 10.48 -8.85 -2.38
N GLY A 32 10.04 -9.06 -3.62
CA GLY A 32 10.89 -9.54 -4.70
C GLY A 32 10.08 -10.03 -5.91
N ALA A 33 10.70 -9.94 -7.09
CA ALA A 33 10.07 -10.31 -8.36
C ALA A 33 9.65 -11.79 -8.45
N GLN A 34 10.27 -12.65 -7.65
CA GLN A 34 9.98 -14.09 -7.57
C GLN A 34 8.64 -14.43 -6.91
N ALA A 35 8.00 -13.49 -6.19
CA ALA A 35 6.74 -13.76 -5.49
C ALA A 35 5.52 -13.88 -6.43
N GLY A 36 5.70 -13.58 -7.72
CA GLY A 36 4.60 -13.53 -8.68
C GLY A 36 3.68 -12.34 -8.43
N LEU A 37 2.70 -12.15 -9.32
CA LEU A 37 1.69 -11.11 -9.22
C LEU A 37 0.31 -11.75 -9.44
N GLY A 38 -0.55 -11.66 -8.44
CA GLY A 38 -1.95 -12.06 -8.50
C GLY A 38 -2.88 -10.89 -8.84
N ALA A 39 -4.13 -11.20 -9.16
CA ALA A 39 -5.18 -10.19 -9.25
C ALA A 39 -5.38 -9.51 -7.89
N GLY A 40 -5.51 -8.19 -7.85
CA GLY A 40 -5.65 -7.40 -6.61
C GLY A 40 -4.32 -6.98 -5.98
N ASP A 41 -3.19 -7.62 -6.30
CA ASP A 41 -1.90 -7.29 -5.69
C ASP A 41 -1.46 -5.86 -6.03
N VAL A 42 -1.64 -5.45 -7.29
CA VAL A 42 -1.28 -4.10 -7.73
C VAL A 42 -2.11 -3.06 -6.97
N ARG A 43 -3.43 -3.31 -6.81
CA ARG A 43 -4.29 -2.45 -5.98
C ARG A 43 -3.80 -2.40 -4.54
N ALA A 44 -3.51 -3.54 -3.92
CA ALA A 44 -3.03 -3.58 -2.55
C ALA A 44 -1.70 -2.81 -2.37
N GLY A 45 -0.80 -2.87 -3.35
CA GLY A 45 0.43 -2.07 -3.37
C GLY A 45 0.18 -0.57 -3.52
N LEU A 46 -0.78 -0.19 -4.37
CA LEU A 46 -1.18 1.21 -4.55
C LEU A 46 -1.86 1.75 -3.29
N ASP A 47 -2.69 0.98 -2.60
CA ASP A 47 -3.33 1.40 -1.35
C ASP A 47 -2.29 1.54 -0.24
N LEU A 48 -1.40 0.56 -0.08
CA LEU A 48 -0.29 0.58 0.88
C LEU A 48 0.60 1.81 0.69
N THR A 49 1.07 2.05 -0.54
CA THR A 49 1.94 3.20 -0.83
C THR A 49 1.21 4.52 -0.72
N GLY A 50 -0.10 4.55 -1.01
CA GLY A 50 -0.95 5.72 -0.87
C GLY A 50 -0.95 6.25 0.56
N HIS A 51 -1.14 5.37 1.54
CA HIS A 51 -1.09 5.70 2.97
C HIS A 51 0.19 6.47 3.35
N PHE A 52 1.35 5.97 2.90
CA PHE A 52 2.64 6.59 3.25
C PHE A 52 2.91 7.87 2.47
N LEU A 53 2.53 7.94 1.20
CA LEU A 53 2.67 9.16 0.41
C LEU A 53 1.83 10.29 1.00
N GLU A 54 0.58 10.01 1.36
CA GLU A 54 -0.30 10.98 2.02
C GLU A 54 0.33 11.47 3.32
N GLN A 55 0.64 10.56 4.24
CA GLN A 55 1.07 10.91 5.59
C GLN A 55 2.46 11.55 5.66
N PHE A 56 3.42 11.08 4.85
CA PHE A 56 4.83 11.46 4.99
C PHE A 56 5.35 12.41 3.91
N VAL A 57 4.67 12.53 2.76
CA VAL A 57 5.12 13.40 1.67
C VAL A 57 4.20 14.60 1.52
N PHE A 58 2.89 14.37 1.37
CA PHE A 58 1.96 15.44 1.03
C PHE A 58 1.39 16.18 2.25
N HIS A 59 1.09 15.46 3.34
CA HIS A 59 0.59 16.07 4.57
C HIS A 59 1.59 17.10 5.17
N PRO A 60 2.91 16.85 5.26
CA PRO A 60 3.87 17.88 5.72
C PRO A 60 3.93 19.12 4.85
N GLN A 61 3.53 19.01 3.57
CA GLN A 61 3.46 20.13 2.63
C GLN A 61 2.09 20.83 2.65
N ASN A 62 1.16 20.38 3.51
CA ASN A 62 -0.24 20.82 3.53
C ASN A 62 -0.91 20.71 2.15
N ARG A 63 -0.64 19.61 1.45
CA ARG A 63 -1.19 19.31 0.13
C ARG A 63 -1.90 17.95 0.15
N PRO A 64 -2.96 17.76 -0.65
CA PRO A 64 -3.54 16.44 -0.83
C PRO A 64 -2.64 15.57 -1.73
N ILE A 65 -2.93 14.27 -1.79
CA ILE A 65 -2.40 13.42 -2.86
C ILE A 65 -2.77 14.04 -4.23
N PRO A 66 -1.85 14.05 -5.22
CA PRO A 66 -2.14 14.56 -6.56
C PRO A 66 -3.33 13.85 -7.20
N GLN A 67 -4.30 14.61 -7.72
CA GLN A 67 -5.47 14.06 -8.42
C GLN A 67 -5.09 13.13 -9.57
N ALA A 68 -3.96 13.40 -10.25
CA ALA A 68 -3.43 12.54 -11.29
C ALA A 68 -3.21 11.08 -10.82
N ARG A 69 -2.82 10.88 -9.55
CA ARG A 69 -2.68 9.54 -8.97
C ARG A 69 -4.03 8.86 -8.83
N VAL A 70 -5.04 9.59 -8.33
CA VAL A 70 -6.40 9.08 -8.17
C VAL A 70 -6.96 8.65 -9.53
N TRP A 71 -6.88 9.52 -10.53
CA TRP A 71 -7.36 9.22 -11.88
C TRP A 71 -6.63 8.05 -12.53
N MET A 72 -5.31 7.94 -12.35
CA MET A 72 -4.55 6.80 -12.85
C MET A 72 -5.08 5.49 -12.25
N ILE A 73 -5.33 5.46 -10.94
CA ILE A 73 -5.82 4.29 -10.22
C ILE A 73 -7.23 3.91 -10.69
N ASP A 74 -8.12 4.89 -10.86
CA ASP A 74 -9.48 4.66 -11.35
C ASP A 74 -9.45 4.06 -12.76
N LYS A 75 -8.63 4.62 -13.66
CA LYS A 75 -8.49 4.12 -15.04
C LYS A 75 -7.92 2.72 -15.12
N LEU A 76 -6.97 2.37 -14.25
CA LEU A 76 -6.45 1.00 -14.16
C LEU A 76 -7.53 0.03 -13.66
N GLY A 77 -8.37 0.47 -12.71
CA GLY A 77 -9.52 -0.31 -12.22
C GLY A 77 -10.57 -0.56 -13.29
N GLU A 78 -10.99 0.49 -14.00
CA GLU A 78 -11.93 0.40 -15.14
C GLU A 78 -11.40 -0.53 -16.24
N ALA A 79 -10.09 -0.54 -16.48
CA ALA A 79 -9.44 -1.39 -17.48
C ALA A 79 -9.19 -2.84 -17.01
N GLY A 80 -9.59 -3.21 -15.79
CA GLY A 80 -9.36 -4.55 -15.23
C GLY A 80 -7.87 -4.89 -15.05
N ARG A 81 -7.04 -3.89 -14.75
CA ARG A 81 -5.58 -4.02 -14.57
C ARG A 81 -5.15 -4.02 -13.10
N LEU A 82 -6.11 -3.98 -12.17
CA LEU A 82 -5.91 -3.95 -10.73
C LEU A 82 -6.38 -5.24 -10.06
#